data_AF-A0A8J6SCB6-F1
#
_entry.id   AF-A0A8J6SCB6-F1
#
_cell.length_a   1.000
_cell.length_b   1.000
_cell.length_c   1.000
_cell.angle_alpha   90.00
_cell.angle_beta   90.00
_cell.angle_gamma   90.00
#
_symmetry.space_group_name_H-M   'P 1'
#
loop_
_entity.id
_entity.type
_entity.pdbx_description
1 polymer ?
#
loop_
_entity_poly.entity_id
_entity_poly.type
_entity_poly.pdbx_seq_one_letter_code
_entity_poly.pdbx_strand_id
1 'polypeptide(L)' 'VESAVKQIDRRLKISGAQWLMKNVNQMLKLRCAYLNGSISV' A
#
# COMPACT_ATOMS: atom_id res chain seq x y z
N VAL A 1 2.76 11.76 -7.04
CA VAL A 1 1.93 10.82 -6.25
C VAL A 1 1.61 9.53 -7.02
N GLU A 2 1.34 9.59 -8.33
CA GLU A 2 1.06 8.40 -9.17
C GLU A 2 2.15 7.31 -9.12
N SER A 3 3.43 7.70 -9.12
CA SER A 3 4.55 6.73 -9.11
C SER A 3 4.65 5.92 -7.82
N ALA A 4 4.20 6.47 -6.68
CA ALA A 4 4.19 5.75 -5.42
C ALA A 4 3.02 4.76 -5.36
N VAL A 5 1.81 5.20 -5.76
CA VAL A 5 0.63 4.33 -5.83
C VAL A 5 0.86 3.17 -6.80
N LYS A 6 1.48 3.39 -7.96
CA LYS A 6 1.83 2.33 -8.92
C LYS A 6 2.85 1.33 -8.36
N GLN A 7 3.82 1.79 -7.56
CA GLN A 7 4.77 0.90 -6.89
C GLN A 7 4.13 0.07 -5.79
N ILE A 8 3.20 0.68 -5.04
CA ILE A 8 2.43 0.02 -3.99
C ILE A 8 1.50 -1.04 -4.63
N ASP A 9 0.79 -0.69 -5.70
CA ASP A 9 -0.01 -1.62 -6.49
C ASP A 9 0.84 -2.80 -6.97
N ARG A 10 1.98 -2.55 -7.62
CA ARG A 10 2.87 -3.61 -8.10
C ARG A 10 3.39 -4.53 -6.98
N ARG A 11 3.61 -4.01 -5.77
CA ARG A 11 4.09 -4.80 -4.62
C ARG A 11 2.99 -5.58 -3.91
N LEU A 12 1.76 -5.09 -3.93
CA LEU A 12 0.59 -5.72 -3.29
C LEU A 12 -0.24 -6.57 -4.25
N LYS A 13 0.03 -6.46 -5.56
CA LYS A 13 -0.59 -7.27 -6.60
C LYS A 13 -0.13 -8.72 -6.50
N ILE A 14 -0.86 -9.49 -5.71
CA ILE A 14 -0.89 -10.95 -5.79
C ILE A 14 -1.73 -11.28 -7.03
N SER A 15 -1.18 -12.09 -7.94
CA SER A 15 -1.88 -12.45 -9.19
C SER A 15 -3.25 -13.05 -8.87
N GLY A 16 -4.32 -12.46 -9.42
CA GLY A 16 -5.71 -12.87 -9.18
C GLY A 16 -6.41 -12.21 -7.99
N ALA A 17 -5.70 -11.46 -7.13
CA ALA A 17 -6.30 -10.72 -6.04
C ALA A 17 -6.83 -9.35 -6.50
N GLN A 18 -8.03 -8.97 -6.06
CA GLN A 18 -8.61 -7.65 -6.28
C GLN A 18 -8.52 -6.79 -5.01
N TRP A 19 -8.38 -5.48 -5.22
CA TRP A 19 -8.44 -4.52 -4.13
C TRP A 19 -9.85 -4.41 -3.58
N LEU A 20 -9.98 -4.66 -2.28
CA LEU A 20 -11.21 -4.37 -1.56
C LEU A 20 -11.17 -2.90 -1.12
N MET A 21 -12.03 -2.05 -1.67
CA MET A 21 -12.03 -0.59 -1.42
C MET A 21 -11.92 -0.21 0.07
N LYS A 22 -12.59 -0.98 0.94
CA LYS A 22 -12.55 -0.77 2.40
C LYS A 22 -11.15 -0.93 3.01
N ASN A 23 -10.28 -1.75 2.41
CA ASN A 23 -8.93 -2.04 2.90
C ASN A 23 -7.85 -1.16 2.24
N VAL A 24 -8.18 -0.48 1.14
CA VAL A 24 -7.21 0.33 0.37
C VAL A 24 -6.59 1.43 1.24
N ASN A 25 -7.42 2.20 1.96
CA ASN A 25 -6.93 3.27 2.81
C ASN A 25 -6.04 2.76 3.97
N GLN A 26 -6.40 1.64 4.58
CA GLN A 26 -5.62 1.04 5.66
C GLN A 26 -4.25 0.56 5.15
N MET A 27 -4.20 -0.10 3.99
CA MET A 27 -2.95 -0.57 3.38
C MET A 27 -2.06 0.60 2.93
N LEU A 28 -2.65 1.65 2.35
CA LEU A 28 -1.92 2.88 2.01
C LEU A 28 -1.36 3.55 3.26
N LYS A 29 -2.13 3.63 4.34
CA LYS A 29 -1.71 4.23 5.61
C LYS A 29 -0.57 3.43 6.26
N LEU A 30 -0.68 2.10 6.30
CA LEU A 30 0.39 1.22 6.78
C LEU A 30 1.67 1.43 5.98
N ARG A 31 1.57 1.47 4.65
CA ARG A 31 2.73 1.65 3.77
C ARG A 31 3.34 3.05 3.90
N CYS A 32 2.50 4.07 4.04
CA CYS A 32 2.95 5.43 4.30
C CYS A 32 3.68 5.49 5.63
N ALA A 33 3.13 4.89 6.69
CA ALA A 33 3.79 4.81 8.00
C ALA A 33 5.14 4.06 7.93
N TYR A 34 5.24 2.97 7.16
CA TYR A 34 6.49 2.25 6.92
C TYR A 34 7.54 3.12 6.21
N LEU A 35 7.15 3.81 5.12
CA LEU A 35 8.04 4.69 4.37
C LEU A 35 8.46 5.93 5.16
N ASN A 36 7.59 6.43 6.05
CA ASN A 36 7.90 7.53 6.95
C ASN A 36 8.67 7.08 8.20
N GLY A 37 9.02 5.81 8.34
CA GLY A 37 9.69 5.28 9.55
C GLY A 37 8.84 5.34 10.82
N SER A 38 7.55 5.66 10.70
CA SER A 38 6.60 5.74 11.81
C SER A 38 6.15 4.36 12.29
N ILE A 39 6.37 3.33 11.47
CA ILE A 39 6.42 1.93 11.89
C ILE A 39 7.91 1.59 12.04
N SER A 40 8.45 1.85 13.23
CA SER A 40 9.69 1.22 13.68
C SER A 40 9.28 0.04 14.55
N VAL A 41 9.77 -1.15 14.18
CA VAL A 41 9.84 -2.29 15.10
C VAL A 41 10.78 -1.95 16.25
#